data_AF-A0A8H6D2B2-F1
#
_entry.id   AF-A0A8H6D2B2-F1
#
_cell.length_a   1.000
_cell.length_b   1.000
_cell.length_c   1.000
_cell.angle_alpha   90.00
_cell.angle_beta   90.00
_cell.angle_gamma   90.00
#
_symmetry.space_group_name_H-M   'P 1'
#
loop_
_entity.id
_entity.type
_entity.pdbx_description
1 polymer ?
#
loop_
_entity_poly.entity_id
_entity_poly.type
_entity_poly.pdbx_seq_one_letter_code
_entity_poly.pdbx_strand_id
1 'polypeptide(L)'
;MDQQQEGSSAQGSLTGADRIRALKDETAIFTAFDTYPWTKDKNFMSGLYAILGEPGQQNPQASLADMAIHARIFYYAQRIGVSIDFSAYKAWLASNPNYQPPDVLPEEYRQRDVANASPVPVLDWQKAAPKTDLYVDRKTAAAQSGSQDQPSYPMGFAEMIKLIQEGKPVPGIRQIPNTVVRDPAVKPVGARAVPRKPWEKDTTVDMPALPDLPKALDTEFPPVQDDGPVSSAAGAS
;
A
#
# COMPACT_ATOMS: atom_id res chain seq x y z
N MET A 1 11.87 16.66 -82.88
CA MET A 1 10.75 16.27 -82.01
C MET A 1 11.33 15.63 -80.77
N ASP A 2 11.24 16.35 -79.66
CA ASP A 2 11.21 15.82 -78.31
C ASP A 2 10.53 14.45 -78.24
N GLN A 3 11.19 13.48 -77.60
CA GLN A 3 10.47 12.54 -76.77
C GLN A 3 11.07 12.56 -75.38
N GLN A 4 10.27 13.18 -74.50
CA GLN A 4 10.45 13.28 -73.07
C GLN A 4 10.40 11.91 -72.39
N GLN A 5 11.25 11.82 -71.38
CA GLN A 5 11.07 11.12 -70.10
C GLN A 5 9.65 10.67 -69.78
N GLU A 6 9.53 9.40 -69.38
CA GLU A 6 8.78 9.06 -68.18
C GLU A 6 9.70 8.27 -67.25
N GLY A 7 10.28 8.99 -66.28
CA GLY A 7 10.89 8.38 -65.11
C GLY A 7 9.79 7.71 -64.29
N SER A 8 9.67 6.39 -64.41
CA SER A 8 8.92 5.57 -63.47
C SER A 8 9.47 5.83 -62.07
N SER A 9 8.70 6.58 -61.29
CA SER A 9 8.94 6.84 -59.88
C SER A 9 8.81 5.51 -59.15
N ALA A 10 9.97 4.91 -58.84
CA ALA A 10 10.05 3.79 -57.93
C ALA A 10 9.57 4.25 -56.54
N GLN A 11 8.27 4.12 -56.27
CA GLN A 11 7.75 4.17 -54.91
C GLN A 11 8.28 2.93 -54.17
N GLY A 12 9.46 3.06 -53.59
CA GLY A 12 9.98 2.10 -52.62
C GLY A 12 8.98 1.98 -51.48
N SER A 13 8.45 0.78 -51.27
CA SER A 13 7.53 0.51 -50.17
C SER A 13 8.26 0.69 -48.84
N LEU A 14 8.14 1.89 -48.24
CA LEU A 14 8.65 2.15 -46.89
C LEU A 14 8.06 1.09 -45.94
N THR A 15 8.93 0.48 -45.13
CA THR A 15 8.53 -0.52 -44.16
C THR A 15 7.52 0.07 -43.17
N GLY A 16 6.68 -0.76 -42.54
CA GLY A 16 5.66 -0.26 -41.61
C GLY A 16 6.22 0.67 -40.52
N ALA A 17 7.44 0.41 -40.05
CA ALA A 17 8.12 1.25 -39.06
C ALA A 17 8.56 2.61 -39.63
N ASP A 18 9.05 2.65 -40.88
CA ASP A 18 9.49 3.89 -41.52
C ASP A 18 8.31 4.82 -41.82
N ARG A 19 7.13 4.27 -42.11
CA ARG A 19 5.89 5.06 -42.27
C ARG A 19 5.51 5.78 -40.99
N ILE A 20 5.63 5.11 -39.84
CA ILE A 20 5.26 5.66 -38.54
C ILE A 20 6.24 6.77 -38.12
N ARG A 21 7.54 6.59 -38.39
CA ARG A 21 8.56 7.62 -38.13
C ARG A 21 8.36 8.90 -38.95
N ALA A 22 7.72 8.79 -40.12
CA ALA A 22 7.43 9.94 -40.98
C ALA A 22 6.14 10.68 -40.58
N LEU A 23 5.32 10.13 -39.67
CA LEU A 23 4.12 10.80 -39.18
C LEU A 23 4.51 12.01 -38.34
N LYS A 24 3.94 13.17 -38.67
CA LYS A 24 4.15 14.44 -37.95
C LYS A 24 2.97 14.81 -37.05
N ASP A 25 1.83 14.16 -37.26
CA ASP A 25 0.60 14.40 -36.49
C ASP A 25 0.52 13.47 -35.28
N GLU A 26 0.28 14.04 -34.09
CA GLU A 26 0.24 13.30 -32.83
C GLU A 26 -0.89 12.28 -32.81
N THR A 27 -2.05 12.61 -33.38
CA THR A 27 -3.19 11.68 -33.39
C THR A 27 -2.93 10.46 -34.26
N ALA A 28 -2.27 10.65 -35.41
CA ALA A 28 -1.83 9.57 -36.27
C ALA A 28 -0.77 8.69 -35.57
N ILE A 29 0.15 9.28 -34.82
CA ILE A 29 1.16 8.54 -34.04
C ILE A 29 0.48 7.69 -32.96
N PHE A 30 -0.46 8.24 -32.19
CA PHE A 30 -1.19 7.50 -31.16
C PHE A 30 -2.06 6.37 -31.75
N THR A 31 -2.71 6.63 -32.87
CA THR A 31 -3.49 5.60 -33.57
C THR A 31 -2.59 4.46 -34.07
N ALA A 32 -1.42 4.80 -34.64
CA ALA A 32 -0.45 3.81 -35.09
C ALA A 32 0.13 2.98 -33.93
N PHE A 33 0.40 3.64 -32.80
CA PHE A 33 0.86 3.01 -31.56
C PHE A 33 -0.12 1.96 -31.06
N ASP A 34 -1.41 2.25 -31.08
CA ASP A 34 -2.45 1.32 -30.66
C ASP A 34 -2.78 0.25 -31.70
N THR A 35 -2.55 0.52 -32.99
CA THR A 35 -2.72 -0.49 -34.05
C THR A 35 -1.65 -1.60 -33.99
N TYR A 36 -0.59 -1.39 -33.22
CA TYR A 36 0.47 -2.38 -33.05
C TYR A 36 -0.05 -3.69 -32.41
N PRO A 37 0.37 -4.88 -32.90
CA PRO A 37 -0.16 -6.17 -32.42
C PRO A 37 0.47 -6.60 -31.08
N TRP A 38 0.20 -5.84 -30.01
CA TRP A 38 0.78 -6.00 -28.68
C TRP A 38 0.68 -7.42 -28.10
N THR A 39 -0.48 -8.06 -28.23
CA THR A 39 -0.73 -9.40 -27.65
C THR A 39 -0.05 -10.53 -28.44
N LYS A 40 0.35 -10.28 -29.69
CA LYS A 40 1.07 -11.28 -30.52
C LYS A 40 2.58 -11.22 -30.33
N ASP A 41 3.10 -10.13 -29.79
CA ASP A 41 4.53 -9.97 -29.55
C ASP A 41 4.95 -10.61 -28.22
N LYS A 42 5.60 -11.77 -28.33
CA LYS A 42 6.07 -12.55 -27.18
C LYS A 42 7.14 -11.82 -26.37
N ASN A 43 7.99 -11.02 -27.00
CA ASN A 43 9.08 -10.32 -26.32
C ASN A 43 8.53 -9.19 -25.46
N PHE A 44 7.54 -8.47 -26.01
CA PHE A 44 6.83 -7.46 -25.26
C PHE A 44 6.07 -8.08 -24.08
N MET A 45 5.28 -9.14 -24.33
CA MET A 45 4.53 -9.84 -23.29
C MET A 45 5.44 -10.33 -22.16
N SER A 46 6.56 -10.98 -22.47
CA SER A 46 7.51 -11.44 -21.43
C SER A 46 8.08 -10.29 -20.61
N GLY A 47 8.38 -9.16 -21.25
CA GLY A 47 8.84 -7.94 -20.56
C GLY A 47 7.76 -7.34 -19.66
N LEU A 48 6.51 -7.35 -20.12
CA LEU A 48 5.37 -6.88 -19.34
C LEU A 48 5.15 -7.75 -18.09
N TYR A 49 5.18 -9.08 -18.20
CA TYR A 49 5.10 -9.98 -17.04
C TYR A 49 6.21 -9.73 -16.03
N ALA A 50 7.43 -9.42 -16.49
CA ALA A 50 8.54 -9.10 -15.60
C ALA A 50 8.32 -7.78 -14.81
N ILE A 51 7.69 -6.78 -15.44
CA ILE A 51 7.35 -5.49 -14.79
C ILE A 51 6.17 -5.66 -13.82
N LEU A 52 5.15 -6.44 -14.22
CA LEU A 52 3.97 -6.69 -13.40
C LEU A 52 4.25 -7.62 -12.22
N GLY A 53 5.28 -8.47 -12.32
CA GLY A 53 5.72 -9.37 -11.25
C GLY A 53 4.76 -10.54 -11.01
N GLU A 54 4.96 -11.21 -9.87
CA GLU A 54 4.12 -12.35 -9.49
C GLU A 54 2.67 -11.93 -9.29
N PRO A 55 1.71 -12.74 -9.78
CA PRO A 55 0.33 -12.42 -9.61
C PRO A 55 -0.06 -12.54 -8.12
N GLY A 56 -0.02 -11.45 -7.38
CA GLY A 56 -0.53 -11.35 -5.99
C GLY A 56 0.22 -10.36 -5.12
N GLN A 57 1.43 -9.97 -5.53
CA GLN A 57 2.18 -8.90 -4.90
C GLN A 57 1.59 -7.54 -5.31
N GLN A 58 1.09 -6.79 -4.34
CA GLN A 58 0.62 -5.44 -4.58
C GLN A 58 1.81 -4.52 -4.81
N ASN A 59 1.85 -3.81 -5.93
CA ASN A 59 2.76 -2.68 -6.10
C ASN A 59 1.95 -1.39 -5.83
N PRO A 60 2.14 -0.69 -4.70
CA PRO A 60 1.29 0.43 -4.29
C PRO A 60 1.46 1.70 -5.14
N GLN A 61 2.41 1.72 -6.08
CA GLN A 61 2.91 2.94 -6.72
C GLN A 61 2.14 3.37 -7.98
N ALA A 62 1.50 2.46 -8.72
CA ALA A 62 0.83 2.80 -9.98
C ALA A 62 -0.30 1.81 -10.31
N SER A 63 -1.31 2.24 -11.07
CA SER A 63 -2.32 1.32 -11.61
C SER A 63 -1.68 0.34 -12.60
N LEU A 64 -2.16 -0.91 -12.65
CA LEU A 64 -1.61 -1.92 -13.56
C LEU A 64 -1.80 -1.51 -15.03
N ALA A 65 -2.92 -0.86 -15.34
CA ALA A 65 -3.19 -0.26 -16.65
C ALA A 65 -2.15 0.80 -17.03
N ASP A 66 -1.75 1.67 -16.10
CA ASP A 66 -0.73 2.69 -16.36
C ASP A 66 0.64 2.06 -16.60
N MET A 67 1.01 1.05 -15.80
CA MET A 67 2.24 0.29 -16.03
C MET A 67 2.27 -0.34 -17.43
N ALA A 68 1.15 -0.90 -17.89
CA ALA A 68 1.06 -1.45 -19.24
C ALA A 68 1.23 -0.38 -20.32
N ILE A 69 0.65 0.82 -20.16
CA ILE A 69 0.87 1.93 -21.09
C ILE A 69 2.35 2.34 -21.11
N HIS A 70 2.98 2.51 -19.95
CA HIS A 70 4.41 2.87 -19.87
C HIS A 70 5.30 1.82 -20.55
N ALA A 71 5.05 0.53 -20.29
CA ALA A 71 5.77 -0.56 -20.93
C ALA A 71 5.60 -0.53 -22.46
N ARG A 72 4.37 -0.30 -22.95
CA ARG A 72 4.11 -0.17 -24.39
C ARG A 72 4.88 0.98 -25.00
N ILE A 73 4.82 2.17 -24.39
CA ILE A 73 5.54 3.37 -24.85
C ILE A 73 7.05 3.09 -24.94
N PHE A 74 7.64 2.53 -23.88
CA PHE A 74 9.06 2.21 -23.84
C PHE A 74 9.46 1.21 -24.93
N TYR A 75 8.68 0.14 -25.08
CA TYR A 75 8.93 -0.88 -26.09
C TYR A 75 8.78 -0.32 -27.52
N TYR A 76 7.77 0.51 -27.75
CA TYR A 76 7.53 1.17 -29.03
C TYR A 76 8.68 2.08 -29.42
N ALA A 77 9.17 2.88 -28.46
CA ALA A 77 10.35 3.71 -28.64
C ALA A 77 11.59 2.86 -28.97
N GLN A 78 11.80 1.75 -28.27
CA GLN A 78 12.94 0.86 -28.51
C GLN A 78 12.88 0.15 -29.88
N ARG A 79 11.70 -0.30 -30.31
CA ARG A 79 11.52 -1.08 -31.55
C ARG A 79 11.37 -0.23 -32.79
N ILE A 80 10.51 0.78 -32.70
CA ILE A 80 10.10 1.61 -33.84
C ILE A 80 10.84 2.94 -33.81
N GLY A 81 11.47 3.35 -32.70
CA GLY A 81 12.25 4.59 -32.63
C GLY A 81 11.37 5.84 -32.53
N VAL A 82 10.10 5.69 -32.16
CA VAL A 82 9.15 6.80 -31.98
C VAL A 82 8.86 6.93 -30.49
N SER A 83 9.27 8.06 -29.91
CA SER A 83 8.98 8.39 -28.51
C SER A 83 7.58 8.98 -28.37
N ILE A 84 6.79 8.44 -27.47
CA ILE A 84 5.44 8.92 -27.15
C ILE A 84 5.46 9.42 -25.71
N ASP A 85 4.91 10.59 -25.45
CA ASP A 85 4.76 11.08 -24.09
C ASP A 85 3.51 10.47 -23.43
N PHE A 86 3.66 9.98 -22.20
CA PHE A 86 2.58 9.34 -21.46
C PHE A 86 1.44 10.32 -21.13
N SER A 87 1.77 11.55 -20.73
CA SER A 87 0.79 12.55 -20.34
C SER A 87 -0.01 13.05 -21.55
N ALA A 88 0.66 13.26 -22.69
CA ALA A 88 0.03 13.65 -23.95
C ALA A 88 -0.93 12.55 -24.45
N TYR A 89 -0.50 11.29 -24.42
CA TYR A 89 -1.35 10.16 -24.80
C TYR A 89 -2.59 10.03 -23.91
N LYS A 90 -2.43 10.19 -22.58
CA LYS A 90 -3.59 10.19 -21.66
C LYS A 90 -4.54 11.34 -21.90
N ALA A 91 -4.03 12.55 -22.16
CA ALA A 91 -4.86 13.71 -22.48
C ALA A 91 -5.64 13.50 -23.79
N TRP A 92 -5.00 12.87 -24.78
CA TRP A 92 -5.65 12.50 -26.03
C TRP A 92 -6.75 11.45 -25.81
N LEU A 93 -6.53 10.42 -25.00
CA LEU A 93 -7.58 9.46 -24.63
C LEU A 93 -8.76 10.13 -23.93
N ALA A 94 -8.51 11.04 -22.99
CA ALA A 94 -9.55 11.80 -22.31
C ALA A 94 -10.37 12.68 -23.26
N SER A 95 -9.74 13.17 -24.32
CA SER A 95 -10.40 13.99 -25.37
C SER A 95 -11.15 13.15 -26.41
N ASN A 96 -10.89 11.84 -26.48
CA ASN A 96 -11.48 10.93 -27.46
C ASN A 96 -12.23 9.78 -26.75
N PRO A 97 -13.44 10.04 -26.22
CA PRO A 97 -14.20 9.04 -25.45
C PRO A 97 -14.64 7.82 -26.27
N ASN A 98 -14.70 7.95 -27.60
CA ASN A 98 -15.04 6.86 -28.52
C ASN A 98 -13.84 5.96 -28.84
N TYR A 99 -12.64 6.33 -28.40
CA TYR A 99 -11.42 5.59 -28.68
C TYR A 99 -11.01 4.79 -27.44
N GLN A 100 -10.95 3.47 -27.58
CA GLN A 100 -10.52 2.57 -26.52
C GLN A 100 -9.12 2.05 -26.85
N PRO A 101 -8.14 2.23 -25.95
CA PRO A 101 -6.81 1.69 -26.17
C PRO A 101 -6.88 0.15 -26.20
N PRO A 102 -6.00 -0.51 -26.96
CA PRO A 102 -5.92 -1.96 -26.98
C PRO A 102 -5.68 -2.46 -25.56
N ASP A 103 -6.41 -3.51 -25.21
CA ASP A 103 -6.30 -4.08 -23.89
C ASP A 103 -5.26 -5.21 -23.89
N VAL A 104 -4.15 -4.93 -23.22
CA VAL A 104 -2.91 -5.70 -23.35
C VAL A 104 -2.57 -6.44 -22.06
N LEU A 105 -3.30 -6.16 -20.98
CA LEU A 105 -3.13 -6.86 -19.72
C LEU A 105 -3.58 -8.33 -19.85
N PRO A 106 -2.84 -9.29 -19.26
CA PRO A 106 -3.34 -10.64 -19.11
C PRO A 106 -4.55 -10.70 -18.16
N GLU A 107 -5.41 -11.70 -18.35
CA GLU A 107 -6.69 -11.80 -17.62
C GLU A 107 -6.48 -11.95 -16.10
N GLU A 108 -5.40 -12.63 -15.72
CA GLU A 108 -4.99 -12.81 -14.33
C GLU A 108 -4.72 -11.49 -13.59
N TYR A 109 -4.35 -10.42 -14.31
CA TYR A 109 -4.12 -9.09 -13.73
C TYR A 109 -5.38 -8.21 -13.80
N ARG A 110 -6.27 -8.39 -14.78
CA ARG A 110 -7.54 -7.64 -14.90
C ARG A 110 -8.48 -7.86 -13.73
N GLN A 111 -8.68 -9.12 -13.32
CA GLN A 111 -9.60 -9.43 -12.22
C GLN A 111 -9.24 -8.70 -10.91
N ARG A 112 -7.98 -8.26 -10.74
CA ARG A 112 -7.55 -7.46 -9.60
C ARG A 112 -7.90 -5.99 -9.71
N ASP A 113 -7.75 -5.37 -10.89
CA ASP A 113 -8.11 -3.97 -11.06
C ASP A 113 -9.60 -3.76 -10.82
N VAL A 114 -10.46 -4.68 -11.28
CA VAL A 114 -11.92 -4.58 -11.07
C VAL A 114 -12.31 -4.83 -9.61
N ALA A 115 -11.62 -5.75 -8.92
CA ALA A 115 -11.80 -5.97 -7.48
C ALA A 115 -11.39 -4.76 -6.63
N ASN A 116 -10.42 -3.96 -7.11
CA ASN A 116 -9.94 -2.75 -6.44
C ASN A 116 -10.68 -1.46 -6.88
N ALA A 117 -11.28 -1.45 -8.07
CA ALA A 117 -12.12 -0.37 -8.58
C ALA A 117 -13.60 -0.47 -8.14
N SER A 118 -13.98 -1.59 -7.53
CA SER A 118 -15.23 -1.68 -6.78
C SER A 118 -15.09 -0.77 -5.56
N PRO A 119 -15.93 0.28 -5.39
CA PRO A 119 -15.90 1.06 -4.17
C PRO A 119 -16.28 0.12 -3.04
N VAL A 120 -15.28 -0.30 -2.25
CA VAL A 120 -15.55 -1.02 -1.01
C VAL A 120 -16.53 -0.14 -0.22
N PRO A 121 -17.70 -0.64 0.17
CA PRO A 121 -18.63 0.14 0.95
C PRO A 121 -17.90 0.55 2.22
N VAL A 122 -17.69 1.86 2.38
CA VAL A 122 -17.03 2.45 3.54
C VAL A 122 -17.79 1.94 4.77
N LEU A 123 -17.12 1.12 5.58
CA LEU A 123 -17.71 0.52 6.77
C LEU A 123 -18.15 1.65 7.73
N ASP A 124 -19.20 1.43 8.53
CA ASP A 124 -19.74 2.51 9.38
C ASP A 124 -18.73 3.06 10.38
N TRP A 125 -17.80 2.23 10.86
CA TRP A 125 -16.70 2.68 11.73
C TRP A 125 -15.69 3.58 10.99
N GLN A 126 -15.51 3.38 9.68
CA GLN A 126 -14.60 4.19 8.87
C GLN A 126 -15.23 5.55 8.50
N LYS A 127 -16.57 5.66 8.50
CA LYS A 127 -17.26 6.96 8.39
C LYS A 127 -17.06 7.84 9.63
N ALA A 128 -16.88 7.21 10.79
CA ALA A 128 -16.58 7.90 12.05
C ALA A 128 -15.09 8.26 12.21
N ALA A 129 -14.23 7.84 11.28
CA ALA A 129 -12.80 8.14 11.35
C ALA A 129 -12.56 9.65 11.09
N PRO A 130 -11.76 10.33 11.93
CA PRO A 130 -11.40 11.71 11.69
C PRO A 130 -10.58 11.81 10.40
N LYS A 131 -11.05 12.63 9.45
CA LYS A 131 -10.33 12.96 8.22
C LYS A 131 -9.22 13.97 8.54
N THR A 132 -8.19 13.52 9.23
CA THR A 132 -6.99 14.33 9.44
C THR A 132 -6.02 14.06 8.30
N ASP A 133 -5.45 15.12 7.73
CA ASP A 133 -4.38 14.98 6.75
C ASP A 133 -3.17 14.32 7.42
N LEU A 134 -2.70 13.21 6.85
CA LEU A 134 -1.54 12.47 7.35
C LEU A 134 -0.23 13.26 7.22
N TYR A 135 -0.24 14.36 6.46
CA TYR A 135 0.95 15.17 6.21
C TYR A 135 0.64 16.64 6.44
N VAL A 136 1.14 17.19 7.54
CA VAL A 136 1.14 18.64 7.81
C VAL A 136 2.49 19.20 7.38
N ASP A 137 2.49 20.19 6.48
CA ASP A 137 3.72 20.86 6.07
C ASP A 137 4.31 21.61 7.28
N ARG A 138 5.58 21.34 7.59
CA ARG A 138 6.34 21.96 8.70
C ARG A 138 6.26 23.48 8.66
N LYS A 139 6.15 24.08 7.47
CA LYS A 139 6.06 25.54 7.29
C LYS A 139 4.70 26.11 7.74
N THR A 140 3.62 25.34 7.57
CA THR A 140 2.27 25.71 8.07
C THR A 140 2.13 25.49 9.57
N ALA A 141 2.74 24.45 10.13
CA ALA A 141 2.76 24.18 11.56
C ALA A 141 3.48 25.29 12.38
N ALA A 142 4.51 25.91 11.79
CA ALA A 142 5.27 26.99 12.44
C ALA A 142 4.49 28.31 12.56
N ALA A 143 3.49 28.56 11.70
CA ALA A 143 2.75 29.83 11.66
C ALA A 143 1.66 29.96 12.74
N GLN A 144 1.31 28.87 13.45
CA GLN A 144 0.28 28.83 14.49
C GLN A 144 0.84 28.54 15.89
N SER A 145 2.16 28.52 16.06
CA SER A 145 2.82 28.13 17.32
C SER A 145 2.95 29.31 18.29
N GLY A 146 2.24 29.22 19.42
CA GLY A 146 2.38 30.12 20.57
C GLY A 146 3.31 29.60 21.68
N SER A 147 4.11 28.56 21.45
CA SER A 147 5.04 28.01 22.45
C SER A 147 6.17 27.26 21.72
N GLN A 148 7.43 27.62 21.99
CA GLN A 148 8.59 27.24 21.16
C GLN A 148 9.03 25.76 21.24
N ASP A 149 8.41 24.92 22.06
CA ASP A 149 8.92 23.57 22.35
C ASP A 149 7.99 22.39 22.01
N GLN A 150 6.80 22.63 21.45
CA GLN A 150 5.85 21.56 21.18
C GLN A 150 5.36 21.57 19.73
N PRO A 151 5.42 20.44 18.99
CA PRO A 151 4.92 20.40 17.62
C PRO A 151 3.40 20.62 17.62
N SER A 152 2.88 21.21 16.54
CA SER A 152 1.46 21.50 16.39
C SER A 152 0.67 20.20 16.33
N TYR A 153 0.05 19.85 17.47
CA TYR A 153 -0.82 18.71 17.60
C TYR A 153 -2.28 19.12 17.33
N PRO A 154 -3.10 18.22 16.78
CA PRO A 154 -4.54 18.47 16.69
C PRO A 154 -5.13 18.75 18.08
N MET A 155 -6.15 19.61 18.15
CA MET A 155 -6.70 20.15 19.41
C MET A 155 -7.03 19.08 20.47
N GLY A 156 -7.58 17.93 20.07
CA GLY A 156 -7.90 16.85 21.02
C GLY A 156 -6.66 16.19 21.64
N PHE A 157 -5.56 16.09 20.91
CA PHE A 157 -4.31 15.55 21.46
C PHE A 157 -3.57 16.58 22.30
N ALA A 158 -3.61 17.86 21.92
CA ALA A 158 -3.05 18.94 22.74
C ALA A 158 -3.74 19.02 24.11
N GLU A 159 -5.07 18.92 24.15
CA GLU A 159 -5.85 18.86 25.38
C GLU A 159 -5.50 17.62 26.22
N MET A 160 -5.31 16.47 25.57
CA MET A 160 -4.87 15.24 26.24
C MET A 160 -3.47 15.38 26.87
N ILE A 161 -2.48 15.93 26.16
CA ILE A 161 -1.14 16.15 26.72
C ILE A 161 -1.22 17.11 27.90
N LYS A 162 -2.04 18.16 27.82
CA LYS A 162 -2.26 19.09 28.93
C LYS A 162 -2.82 18.37 30.16
N LEU A 163 -3.80 17.48 29.99
CA LEU A 163 -4.33 16.67 31.10
C LEU A 163 -3.25 15.75 31.70
N ILE A 164 -2.40 15.15 30.86
CA ILE A 164 -1.27 14.32 31.31
C ILE A 164 -0.25 15.15 32.10
N GLN A 165 0.11 16.34 31.60
CA GLN A 165 1.05 17.26 32.25
C GLN A 165 0.48 17.81 33.57
N GLU A 166 -0.82 18.07 33.63
CA GLU A 166 -1.53 18.52 34.84
C GLU A 166 -1.86 17.38 35.81
N GLY A 167 -1.53 16.12 35.48
CA GLY A 167 -1.81 14.94 36.30
C GLY A 167 -3.30 14.62 36.44
N LYS A 168 -4.15 15.17 35.58
CA LYS A 168 -5.60 14.93 35.60
C LYS A 168 -5.93 13.63 34.85
N PRO A 169 -6.89 12.83 35.36
CA PRO A 169 -7.30 11.60 34.67
C PRO A 169 -7.90 11.94 33.31
N VAL A 170 -7.44 11.23 32.26
CA VAL A 170 -7.98 11.42 30.91
C VAL A 170 -9.44 10.95 30.91
N PRO A 171 -10.38 11.75 30.38
CA PRO A 171 -11.79 11.37 30.34
C PRO A 171 -11.98 10.09 29.50
N GLY A 172 -12.73 9.13 30.05
CA GLY A 172 -13.11 7.89 29.36
C GLY A 172 -12.20 6.68 29.57
N ILE A 173 -11.03 6.83 30.22
CA ILE A 173 -10.19 5.68 30.58
C ILE A 173 -10.56 5.15 31.97
N ARG A 174 -10.70 3.83 32.09
CA ARG A 174 -10.83 3.15 33.40
C ARG A 174 -9.43 2.94 33.97
N GLN A 175 -9.21 3.35 35.21
CA GLN A 175 -7.97 3.04 35.93
C GLN A 175 -7.90 1.53 36.15
N ILE A 176 -6.97 0.87 35.46
CA ILE A 176 -6.68 -0.55 35.70
C ILE A 176 -5.68 -0.59 36.86
N PRO A 177 -5.99 -1.23 37.99
CA PRO A 177 -5.01 -1.45 39.04
C PRO A 177 -3.79 -2.19 38.47
N ASN A 178 -2.59 -1.84 38.93
CA ASN A 178 -1.36 -2.58 38.57
C ASN A 178 -1.36 -4.03 39.09
N THR A 179 -2.43 -4.46 39.76
CA THR A 179 -2.59 -5.80 40.31
C THR A 179 -3.50 -6.63 39.41
N VAL A 180 -3.06 -7.86 39.14
CA VAL A 180 -3.94 -8.87 38.56
C VAL A 180 -4.89 -9.32 39.66
N VAL A 181 -6.18 -8.97 39.56
CA VAL A 181 -7.22 -9.55 40.42
C VAL A 181 -7.34 -11.02 40.02
N ARG A 182 -6.64 -11.91 40.75
CA ARG A 182 -6.81 -13.36 40.58
C ARG A 182 -8.05 -13.79 41.34
N ASP A 183 -9.12 -14.03 40.61
CA ASP A 183 -10.28 -14.74 41.16
C ASP A 183 -9.82 -16.16 41.56
N PRO A 184 -9.93 -16.56 42.85
CA PRO A 184 -9.49 -17.88 43.31
C PRO A 184 -10.20 -19.05 42.60
N ALA A 185 -11.31 -18.79 41.90
CA ALA A 185 -11.98 -19.79 41.06
C ALA A 185 -11.26 -20.06 39.71
N VAL A 186 -10.38 -19.16 39.26
CA VAL A 186 -9.72 -19.26 37.94
C VAL A 186 -8.34 -19.91 38.09
N LYS A 187 -8.23 -21.15 37.63
CA LYS A 187 -6.95 -21.87 37.60
C LYS A 187 -6.14 -21.49 36.36
N PRO A 188 -4.82 -21.20 36.48
CA PRO A 188 -3.97 -20.78 35.36
C PRO A 188 -3.73 -21.90 34.34
N VAL A 189 -3.94 -23.15 34.72
CA VAL A 189 -3.79 -24.32 33.85
C VAL A 189 -5.13 -25.03 33.75
N GLY A 190 -5.60 -25.24 32.53
CA GLY A 190 -6.80 -26.04 32.26
C GLY A 190 -6.51 -27.54 32.40
N ALA A 191 -7.46 -28.31 32.93
CA ALA A 191 -7.33 -29.76 33.12
C ALA A 191 -7.43 -30.58 31.81
N ARG A 192 -7.57 -29.92 30.66
CA ARG A 192 -7.84 -30.57 29.37
C ARG A 192 -6.54 -30.75 28.59
N ALA A 193 -6.33 -31.95 28.04
CA ALA A 193 -5.21 -32.22 27.14
C ALA A 193 -5.25 -31.25 25.94
N VAL A 194 -4.12 -30.59 25.67
CA VAL A 194 -3.98 -29.62 24.57
C VAL A 194 -4.15 -30.37 23.25
N PRO A 195 -5.14 -30.01 22.42
CA PRO A 195 -5.28 -30.61 21.09
C PRO A 195 -4.02 -30.37 20.27
N ARG A 196 -3.47 -31.43 19.70
CA ARG A 196 -2.25 -31.32 18.90
C ARG A 196 -2.53 -30.57 17.62
N LYS A 197 -1.62 -29.65 17.28
CA LYS A 197 -1.69 -28.93 16.01
C LYS A 197 -1.30 -29.90 14.88
N PRO A 198 -1.90 -29.79 13.69
CA PRO A 198 -1.71 -30.76 12.61
C PRO A 198 -0.28 -30.82 12.03
N TRP A 199 0.64 -29.97 12.50
CA TRP A 199 2.06 -29.97 12.14
C TRP A 199 2.98 -30.54 13.24
N GLU A 200 2.44 -31.02 14.36
CA GLU A 200 3.20 -31.72 15.40
C GLU A 200 3.49 -33.16 14.93
N LYS A 201 4.71 -33.43 14.45
CA LYS A 201 5.19 -34.77 14.12
C LYS A 201 5.55 -35.51 15.42
N ASP A 202 5.25 -36.81 15.51
CA ASP A 202 5.56 -37.66 16.68
C ASP A 202 7.08 -37.85 16.87
N THR A 203 7.72 -36.82 17.39
CA THR A 203 9.03 -36.95 17.99
C THR A 203 8.82 -37.54 19.38
N THR A 204 9.04 -38.85 19.50
CA THR A 204 9.27 -39.52 20.78
C THR A 204 10.61 -39.05 21.34
N VAL A 205 10.70 -37.79 21.74
CA VAL A 205 11.71 -37.38 22.71
C VAL A 205 11.12 -37.80 24.05
N ASP A 206 11.75 -38.83 24.61
CA ASP A 206 11.63 -39.21 26.01
C ASP A 206 12.12 -38.00 26.84
N MET A 207 11.23 -37.01 27.01
CA MET A 207 11.44 -35.97 28.00
C MET A 207 11.27 -36.66 29.35
N PRO A 208 12.28 -36.65 30.23
CA PRO A 208 12.09 -37.16 31.57
C PRO A 208 10.91 -36.40 32.15
N ALA A 209 9.86 -37.15 32.51
CA ALA A 209 8.65 -36.62 33.09
C ALA A 209 9.04 -35.66 34.21
N LEU A 210 8.90 -34.35 33.98
CA LEU A 210 9.01 -33.30 35.00
C LEU A 210 7.83 -33.53 35.94
N PRO A 211 8.02 -34.22 37.08
CA PRO A 211 6.91 -34.70 37.87
C PRO A 211 6.61 -33.63 38.92
N ASP A 212 6.38 -32.37 38.53
CA ASP A 212 5.81 -31.35 39.43
C ASP A 212 5.60 -29.96 38.78
N LEU A 213 5.00 -29.89 37.57
CA LEU A 213 4.50 -28.62 37.01
C LEU A 213 3.60 -27.81 37.97
N PRO A 214 2.68 -28.40 38.78
CA PRO A 214 1.89 -27.60 39.73
C PRO A 214 2.71 -27.01 40.89
N LYS A 215 3.92 -27.52 41.14
CA LYS A 215 4.81 -27.07 42.23
C LYS A 215 5.89 -26.09 41.75
N ALA A 216 6.20 -26.12 40.46
CA ALA A 216 7.10 -25.17 39.80
C ALA A 216 6.39 -23.85 39.41
N LEU A 217 5.06 -23.83 39.42
CA LEU A 217 4.27 -22.61 39.26
C LEU A 217 4.24 -21.88 40.60
N ASP A 218 4.92 -20.74 40.66
CA ASP A 218 4.88 -19.84 41.81
C ASP A 218 3.47 -19.26 41.96
N THR A 219 2.66 -19.92 42.79
CA THR A 219 1.26 -19.55 43.03
C THR A 219 1.11 -18.33 43.94
N GLU A 220 2.16 -17.98 44.70
CA GLU A 220 2.20 -16.79 45.52
C GLU A 220 3.03 -15.70 44.85
N PHE A 221 2.42 -14.54 44.60
CA PHE A 221 3.19 -13.34 44.29
C PHE A 221 3.61 -12.72 45.63
N PRO A 222 4.87 -12.28 45.80
CA PRO A 222 5.30 -11.68 47.06
C PRO A 222 4.37 -10.51 47.45
N PRO A 223 4.03 -10.36 48.75
CA PRO A 223 3.13 -9.31 49.18
C PRO A 223 3.71 -7.96 48.80
N VAL A 224 2.94 -7.17 48.04
CA VAL A 224 3.27 -5.77 47.76
C VAL A 224 3.20 -5.04 49.11
N GLN A 225 4.34 -4.50 49.54
CA GLN A 225 4.39 -3.55 50.63
C GLN A 225 3.52 -2.36 50.21
N ASP A 226 2.50 -2.07 51.02
CA ASP A 226 1.62 -0.91 50.82
C ASP A 226 2.51 0.35 50.93
N ASP A 227 2.97 0.88 49.80
CA ASP A 227 3.46 2.25 49.73
C ASP A 227 2.23 3.14 49.97
N GLY A 228 1.92 3.32 51.26
CA GLY A 228 0.97 4.31 51.73
C GLY A 228 1.35 5.69 51.19
N PRO A 229 0.39 6.61 51.08
CA PRO A 229 0.63 7.91 50.48
C PRO A 229 1.80 8.59 51.19
N VAL A 230 2.81 8.97 50.43
CA VAL A 230 3.88 9.89 50.86
C VAL A 230 3.24 11.23 51.22
N SER A 231 2.71 11.30 52.43
CA SER A 231 2.19 12.50 53.05
C SER A 231 3.41 13.38 53.33
N SER A 232 3.62 14.41 52.51
CA SER A 232 4.58 15.48 52.75
C SER A 232 4.31 16.08 54.13
N ALA A 233 5.10 15.68 55.12
CA ALA A 233 5.20 16.35 56.39
C ALA A 233 6.22 17.48 56.24
N ALA A 234 5.71 18.70 56.39
CA ALA A 234 6.48 19.91 56.57
C ALA A 234 7.48 19.75 57.74
N GLY A 235 8.71 20.22 57.53
CA GLY A 235 9.73 20.36 58.55
C GLY A 235 10.43 21.70 58.35
N ALA A 236 10.07 22.66 59.21
CA ALA A 236 10.65 23.99 59.27
C ALA A 236 12.11 23.94 59.74
N SER A 237 12.97 24.78 59.14
CA SER A 237 13.99 25.61 59.80
C SER A 237 14.63 26.52 58.75
#